data_AF-A0A7C5UZT5-F1
#
_entry.id   AF-A0A7C5UZT5-F1
#
_cell.length_a   1.000
_cell.length_b   1.000
_cell.length_c   1.000
_cell.angle_alpha   90.00
_cell.angle_beta   90.00
_cell.angle_gamma   90.00
#
_symmetry.space_group_name_H-M   'P 1'
#
loop_
_entity.id
_entity.type
_entity.pdbx_description
1 polymer ?
#
loop_
_entity_poly.entity_id
_entity_poly.type
_entity_poly.pdbx_seq_one_letter_code
_entity_poly.pdbx_strand_id
1 'polypeptide(L)'
;MSYQNTIARPVSTEGIGLHTGVPVRVRLVPAPSGTGIVFRRVDLEGFAIKAIAKNVARVSYATSLMRKGVLISSNEHLLSALAASRIDNV
;
A
#
# COMPACT_ATOMS: atom_id res chain seq x y z
N MET A 1 8.53 -24.99 -7.14
CA MET A 1 7.99 -24.09 -6.09
C MET A 1 8.19 -22.66 -6.58
N SER A 2 7.18 -21.80 -6.49
CA SER A 2 7.37 -20.36 -6.79
C SER A 2 7.87 -19.68 -5.52
N TYR A 3 8.99 -18.95 -5.62
CA TYR A 3 9.45 -18.09 -4.53
C TYR A 3 8.58 -16.83 -4.45
N GLN A 4 8.47 -16.27 -3.25
CA GLN A 4 7.87 -14.95 -3.06
C GLN A 4 8.97 -13.88 -3.07
N ASN A 5 8.69 -12.71 -3.64
CA ASN A 5 9.62 -11.59 -3.72
C ASN A 5 9.25 -10.46 -2.77
N THR A 6 10.28 -9.75 -2.32
CA THR A 6 10.19 -8.46 -1.64
C THR A 6 11.25 -7.53 -2.21
N ILE A 7 11.24 -6.25 -1.83
CA ILE A 7 12.27 -5.30 -2.27
C ILE A 7 13.60 -5.56 -1.52
N ALA A 8 14.74 -5.33 -2.19
CA ALA A 8 16.05 -5.60 -1.60
C ALA A 8 16.44 -4.62 -0.47
N ARG A 9 15.94 -3.38 -0.54
CA ARG A 9 16.19 -2.32 0.44
C ARG A 9 15.02 -1.34 0.49
N PRO A 10 14.83 -0.60 1.60
CA PRO A 10 13.83 0.45 1.64
C PRO A 10 14.02 1.51 0.56
N VAL A 11 12.92 1.98 0.00
CA VAL A 11 12.86 3.10 -0.96
C VAL A 11 11.75 4.05 -0.57
N SER A 12 11.86 5.32 -0.95
CA SER A 12 10.86 6.34 -0.59
C SER A 12 10.67 7.34 -1.72
N THR A 13 9.47 7.90 -1.78
CA THR A 13 9.12 9.00 -2.67
C THR A 13 8.14 9.94 -1.97
N GLU A 14 8.04 11.16 -2.46
CA GLU A 14 7.19 12.22 -1.93
C GLU A 14 6.37 12.84 -3.06
N GLY A 15 5.18 13.33 -2.73
CA GLY A 15 4.31 13.97 -3.70
C GLY A 15 3.03 14.50 -3.05
N ILE A 16 2.05 14.81 -3.90
CA ILE A 16 0.74 15.30 -3.49
C ILE A 16 -0.33 14.26 -3.80
N GLY A 17 -1.23 14.00 -2.85
CA GLY A 17 -2.37 13.13 -3.06
C GLY A 17 -3.35 13.71 -4.09
N LEU A 18 -3.64 12.97 -5.17
CA LEU A 18 -4.42 13.45 -6.32
C LEU A 18 -5.79 14.05 -5.93
N HIS A 19 -6.53 13.39 -5.05
CA HIS A 19 -7.89 13.82 -4.66
C HIS A 19 -7.93 14.66 -3.38
N THR A 20 -6.84 14.69 -2.60
CA THR A 20 -6.81 15.39 -1.31
C THR A 20 -6.02 16.69 -1.35
N GLY A 21 -5.09 16.84 -2.30
CA GLY A 21 -4.15 17.96 -2.33
C GLY A 21 -3.14 17.96 -1.18
N VAL A 22 -3.09 16.90 -0.36
CA VAL A 22 -2.25 16.82 0.83
C VAL A 22 -0.87 16.27 0.48
N PRO A 23 0.23 16.88 0.97
CA PRO A 23 1.57 16.30 0.87
C PRO A 23 1.68 14.94 1.54
N VAL A 24 2.28 13.99 0.85
CA VAL A 24 2.46 12.61 1.33
C VAL A 24 3.85 12.11 1.02
N ARG A 25 4.42 11.35 1.96
CA ARG A 25 5.61 10.52 1.77
C ARG A 25 5.20 9.05 1.79
N VAL A 26 5.60 8.31 0.77
CA VAL A 26 5.44 6.85 0.71
C VAL A 26 6.81 6.21 0.91
N ARG A 27 6.89 5.23 1.81
CA ARG A 27 8.08 4.42 2.04
C ARG A 27 7.72 2.94 1.92
N LEU A 28 8.39 2.25 1.00
CA LEU A 28 8.30 0.80 0.85
C LEU A 28 9.43 0.16 1.65
N VAL A 29 9.16 -0.93 2.37
CA VAL A 29 10.14 -1.63 3.20
C VAL A 29 10.11 -3.13 2.90
N PRO A 30 11.25 -3.85 2.97
CA PRO A 30 11.24 -5.30 2.83
C PRO A 30 10.33 -5.95 3.87
N ALA A 31 9.63 -7.02 3.48
CA ALA A 31 8.74 -7.77 4.36
C ALA A 31 8.99 -9.28 4.27
N PRO A 32 8.83 -10.03 5.37
CA PRO A 32 8.95 -11.49 5.37
C PRO A 32 7.94 -12.17 4.43
N SER A 33 8.27 -13.39 3.99
CA SER A 33 7.36 -14.24 3.20
C SER A 33 6.02 -14.45 3.90
N GLY A 34 4.92 -14.42 3.14
CA GLY A 34 3.55 -14.57 3.64
C GLY A 34 2.94 -13.29 4.22
N THR A 35 3.65 -12.16 4.19
CA THR A 35 3.11 -10.86 4.65
C THR A 35 2.01 -10.35 3.72
N GLY A 36 2.23 -10.48 2.40
CA GLY A 36 1.44 -9.76 1.40
C GLY A 36 1.81 -8.27 1.33
N ILE A 37 0.97 -7.48 0.67
CA ILE A 37 1.11 -6.02 0.59
C ILE A 37 0.34 -5.35 1.74
N VAL A 38 1.02 -4.57 2.58
CA VAL A 38 0.41 -3.95 3.76
C VAL A 38 0.68 -2.45 3.82
N PHE A 39 -0.38 -1.65 3.68
CA PHE A 39 -0.29 -0.21 3.91
C PHE A 39 -0.25 0.09 5.41
N ARG A 40 0.59 1.05 5.82
CA ARG A 40 0.66 1.55 7.19
C ARG A 40 0.50 3.06 7.22
N ARG A 41 -0.46 3.55 8.01
CA ARG A 41 -0.63 4.97 8.31
C ARG A 41 0.29 5.34 9.48
N VAL A 42 1.48 5.83 9.17
CA VAL A 42 2.51 6.18 10.16
C VAL A 42 2.12 7.37 11.03
N ASP A 43 1.26 8.23 10.51
CA ASP A 43 0.62 9.35 11.21
C ASP A 43 -0.49 8.90 12.19
N LEU A 44 -0.86 7.61 12.16
CA LEU A 44 -1.83 6.98 13.06
C LEU A 44 -1.18 5.77 13.77
N GLU A 45 -0.05 6.00 14.43
CA GLU A 45 0.68 4.98 15.22
C GLU A 45 1.03 3.70 14.42
N GLY A 46 1.23 3.84 13.11
CA GLY A 46 1.57 2.71 12.23
C GLY A 46 0.41 1.76 11.96
N PHE A 47 -0.85 2.23 12.08
CA PHE A 47 -2.05 1.44 11.84
C PHE A 47 -2.01 0.75 10.47
N ALA A 48 -2.16 -0.57 10.48
CA ALA A 48 -1.97 -1.41 9.30
C ALA A 48 -3.28 -1.82 8.61
N ILE A 49 -3.27 -1.77 7.28
CA ILE A 49 -4.36 -2.17 6.39
C ILE A 49 -3.78 -3.07 5.29
N LYS A 50 -4.15 -4.36 5.29
CA LYS A 50 -3.76 -5.30 4.23
C LYS A 50 -4.45 -4.92 2.91
N ALA A 51 -3.72 -4.97 1.79
CA ALA A 51 -4.29 -4.76 0.46
C ALA A 51 -5.00 -6.04 -0.04
N ILE A 52 -6.17 -6.31 0.53
CA ILE A 52 -7.03 -7.45 0.17
C ILE A 52 -8.44 -6.96 -0.15
N ALA A 53 -9.16 -7.70 -0.98
CA ALA A 53 -10.52 -7.35 -1.40
C ALA A 53 -11.46 -7.04 -0.22
N LYS A 54 -11.34 -7.76 0.90
CA LYS A 54 -12.13 -7.53 2.13
C LYS A 54 -11.98 -6.12 2.71
N ASN A 55 -10.86 -5.46 2.48
CA ASN A 55 -10.61 -4.10 2.96
C ASN A 55 -10.96 -3.04 1.92
N VAL A 56 -11.41 -3.39 0.71
CA VAL A 56 -11.86 -2.40 -0.28
C VAL A 56 -13.15 -1.76 0.22
N ALA A 57 -13.15 -0.44 0.33
CA ALA A 57 -14.27 0.33 0.89
C ALA A 57 -14.96 1.23 -0.13
N ARG A 58 -14.20 1.77 -1.09
CA ARG A 58 -14.71 2.64 -2.16
C ARG A 58 -13.94 2.39 -3.45
N VAL A 59 -14.66 2.48 -4.56
CA VAL A 59 -14.13 2.37 -5.93
C VAL A 59 -14.63 3.52 -6.83
N SER A 60 -15.13 4.59 -6.22
CA SER A 60 -15.50 5.81 -6.92
C SER A 60 -14.26 6.68 -7.10
N TYR A 61 -13.86 6.92 -8.35
CA TYR A 61 -12.65 7.65 -8.79
C TYR A 61 -11.30 6.99 -8.48
N ALA A 62 -11.19 6.24 -7.39
CA ALA A 62 -9.99 5.53 -6.99
C ALA A 62 -10.33 4.29 -6.14
N THR A 63 -9.41 3.33 -6.08
CA THR A 63 -9.49 2.24 -5.10
C THR A 63 -9.08 2.79 -3.74
N SER A 64 -9.94 2.60 -2.74
CA SER A 64 -9.64 2.95 -1.36
C SER A 64 -9.79 1.75 -0.44
N LEU A 65 -8.82 1.54 0.44
CA LEU A 65 -8.83 0.52 1.48
C LEU A 65 -9.24 1.12 2.82
N MET A 66 -10.10 0.44 3.58
CA MET A 66 -10.50 0.83 4.92
C MET A 66 -10.44 -0.34 5.89
N ARG A 67 -10.01 -0.06 7.13
CA ARG A 67 -10.14 -0.98 8.25
C ARG A 67 -10.37 -0.21 9.53
N LYS A 68 -11.42 -0.59 10.28
CA LYS A 68 -11.83 0.08 11.54
C LYS A 68 -11.92 1.62 11.41
N GLY A 69 -12.53 2.10 10.32
CA GLY A 69 -12.69 3.54 10.06
C GLY A 69 -11.46 4.25 9.52
N VAL A 70 -10.27 3.64 9.54
CA VAL A 70 -9.05 4.23 8.94
C VAL A 70 -9.04 3.95 7.45
N LEU A 71 -8.93 5.01 6.65
CA LEU A 71 -8.95 4.98 5.18
C LEU A 71 -7.57 5.28 4.59
N ILE A 72 -7.25 4.65 3.46
CA ILE A 72 -6.22 5.06 2.52
C ILE A 72 -6.81 4.98 1.10
N SER A 73 -6.48 5.95 0.25
CA SER A 73 -7.08 6.11 -1.08
C SER A 73 -6.03 6.14 -2.18
N SER A 74 -6.46 5.89 -3.43
CA SER A 74 -5.61 5.91 -4.62
C SER A 74 -4.50 4.86 -4.59
N ASN A 75 -4.83 3.65 -4.14
CA ASN A 75 -3.87 2.56 -3.97
C ASN A 75 -3.53 1.85 -5.30
N GLU A 76 -4.40 1.95 -6.30
CA GLU A 76 -4.41 1.12 -7.51
C GLU A 76 -3.14 1.21 -8.37
N HIS A 77 -2.57 2.40 -8.57
CA HIS A 77 -1.38 2.56 -9.41
C HIS A 77 -0.14 1.96 -8.74
N LEU A 78 0.03 2.17 -7.43
CA LEU A 78 1.12 1.55 -6.69
C LEU A 78 0.97 0.02 -6.65
N LEU A 79 -0.25 -0.47 -6.41
CA LEU A 79 -0.53 -1.91 -6.45
C LEU A 79 -0.25 -2.51 -7.84
N SER A 80 -0.59 -1.80 -8.91
CA SER A 80 -0.28 -2.21 -10.28
C SER A 80 1.24 -2.28 -10.53
N ALA A 81 2.00 -1.29 -10.08
CA ALA A 81 3.45 -1.28 -10.20
C ALA A 81 4.13 -2.42 -9.41
N LEU A 82 3.65 -2.71 -8.19
CA LEU A 82 4.13 -3.82 -7.38
C LEU A 82 3.84 -5.17 -8.04
N ALA A 83 2.64 -5.34 -8.58
CA ALA A 83 2.25 -6.55 -9.31
C ALA A 83 3.08 -6.75 -10.59
N ALA A 84 3.28 -5.70 -11.39
CA ALA A 84 4.13 -5.75 -12.58
C ALA A 84 5.59 -6.09 -12.24
N SER A 85 6.06 -5.62 -11.09
CA SER A 85 7.40 -5.92 -10.55
C SER A 85 7.49 -7.27 -9.83
N ARG A 86 6.38 -8.04 -9.77
CA ARG A 86 6.26 -9.32 -9.06
C ARG A 86 6.62 -9.26 -7.58
N ILE A 87 6.33 -8.15 -6.90
CA ILE A 87 6.52 -8.02 -5.46
C ILE A 87 5.32 -8.63 -4.74
N ASP A 88 5.58 -9.67 -3.93
CA ASP A 88 4.56 -10.38 -3.16
C ASP A 88 4.41 -9.82 -1.74
N ASN A 89 5.52 -9.34 -1.15
CA ASN A 89 5.58 -8.86 0.23
C ASN A 89 6.24 -7.49 0.31
N VAL A 90 5.54 -6.48 0.87
CA VAL A 90 6.07 -5.13 1.12
C VAL A 90 5.18 -4.35 2.09
#